data_AF-A0A2S7TYI8-F1
#
_entry.id   AF-A0A2S7TYI8-F1
#
_cell.length_a   1.000
_cell.length_b   1.000
_cell.length_c   1.000
_cell.angle_alpha   90.00
_cell.angle_beta   90.00
_cell.angle_gamma   90.00
#
_symmetry.space_group_name_H-M   'P 1'
#
loop_
_entity.id
_entity.type
_entity.pdbx_description
1 polymer ?
#
loop_
_entity_poly.entity_id
_entity_poly.type
_entity_poly.pdbx_seq_one_letter_code
_entity_poly.pdbx_strand_id
1 'polypeptide(L)'
;MDKHESDIREVLPLMNVFRKDPVHHLDVVSKEWKYNYWWFAKEGLEPAEELFNTEEDMYEMKNLISDAKSKNALEAMRKRYDEQMALYKKNVVSYNGYAKYGELFDRNIPWRKKNFSRNKSGSDKSDKSDKKKKKKSKT
;
A
#
# COMPACT_ATOMS: atom_id res chain seq x y z
N MET A 1 14.93 10.55 38.70
CA MET A 1 14.89 10.39 37.24
C MET A 1 13.96 9.23 36.97
N ASP A 2 12.68 9.50 36.73
CA ASP A 2 11.71 8.45 36.41
C ASP A 2 12.03 7.90 35.02
N LYS A 3 12.45 6.64 34.99
CA LYS A 3 12.74 5.90 33.77
C LYS A 3 11.40 5.34 33.27
N HIS A 4 10.77 6.03 32.32
CA HIS A 4 9.64 5.48 31.60
C HIS A 4 10.16 4.38 30.66
N GLU A 5 10.14 3.14 31.14
CA GLU A 5 10.87 2.01 30.53
C GLU A 5 9.95 1.00 29.81
N SER A 6 8.72 1.38 29.48
CA SER A 6 7.85 0.57 28.62
C SER A 6 7.71 1.23 27.26
N ASP A 7 8.14 0.53 26.20
CA ASP A 7 7.90 0.94 24.82
C ASP A 7 6.39 1.07 24.61
N ILE A 8 5.92 2.29 24.36
CA ILE A 8 4.48 2.62 24.43
C ILE A 8 3.73 1.96 23.26
N ARG A 9 4.41 1.65 22.14
CA ARG A 9 3.83 1.00 20.96
C ARG A 9 4.85 0.11 20.26
N GLU A 10 4.54 -1.17 20.13
CA GLU A 10 5.33 -2.10 19.31
C GLU A 10 5.33 -1.70 17.82
N VAL A 11 4.22 -1.13 17.36
CA VAL A 11 3.97 -0.77 15.97
C VAL A 11 3.16 0.52 15.87
N LEU A 12 3.55 1.40 14.96
CA LEU A 12 2.86 2.64 14.62
C LEU A 12 2.43 2.62 13.14
N PRO A 13 1.12 2.56 12.83
CA PRO A 13 0.64 2.80 11.48
C PRO A 13 0.67 4.31 11.16
N LEU A 14 1.24 4.68 10.01
CA LEU A 14 1.25 6.06 9.50
C LEU A 14 0.58 6.10 8.13
N MET A 15 -0.54 6.82 8.03
CA MET A 15 -1.34 6.86 6.82
C MET A 15 -1.22 8.23 6.14
N ASN A 16 -0.80 8.25 4.88
CA ASN A 16 -0.82 9.44 4.04
C ASN A 16 -1.97 9.34 3.04
N VAL A 17 -2.95 10.22 3.15
CA VAL A 17 -4.10 10.32 2.23
C VAL A 17 -4.30 11.75 1.73
N PHE A 18 -3.26 12.58 1.83
CA PHE A 18 -3.29 13.96 1.39
C PHE A 18 -2.97 14.04 -0.11
N ARG A 19 -3.62 14.97 -0.83
CA ARG A 19 -3.52 15.14 -2.30
C ARG A 19 -4.10 13.96 -3.09
N LYS A 20 -3.48 13.61 -4.23
CA LYS A 20 -4.00 12.67 -5.23
C LYS A 20 -3.63 11.23 -4.88
N ASP A 21 -4.46 10.29 -5.32
CA ASP A 21 -4.32 8.85 -5.10
C ASP A 21 -2.89 8.26 -5.27
N PRO A 22 -2.05 8.68 -6.24
CA PRO A 22 -0.71 8.09 -6.41
C PRO A 22 0.26 8.28 -5.23
N VAL A 23 0.02 9.27 -4.37
CA VAL A 23 0.85 9.50 -3.17
C VAL A 23 0.21 8.94 -1.91
N HIS A 24 -0.97 8.32 -2.01
CA HIS A 24 -1.63 7.74 -0.85
C HIS A 24 -0.97 6.41 -0.51
N HIS A 25 -0.63 6.21 0.76
CA HIS A 25 0.00 4.99 1.26
C HIS A 25 -0.26 4.81 2.75
N LEU A 26 0.04 3.61 3.23
CA LEU A 26 0.12 3.27 4.64
C LEU A 26 1.53 2.76 4.88
N ASP A 27 2.16 3.30 5.92
CA ASP A 27 3.39 2.77 6.49
C ASP A 27 3.10 2.09 7.81
N VAL A 28 4.01 1.20 8.18
CA VAL A 28 4.04 0.57 9.48
C VAL A 28 5.46 0.68 9.99
N VAL A 29 5.60 1.34 11.14
CA VAL A 29 6.88 1.62 11.77
C VAL A 29 6.94 0.86 13.09
N SER A 30 7.95 0.04 13.25
CA SER A 30 8.34 -0.58 14.52
C SER A 30 9.57 0.14 15.05
N LYS A 31 10.13 -0.32 16.18
CA LYS A 31 11.35 0.25 16.75
C LYS A 31 12.53 0.28 15.76
N GLU A 32 12.70 -0.77 14.96
CA GLU A 32 13.89 -0.97 14.11
C GLU A 32 13.57 -0.88 12.62
N TRP A 33 12.31 -1.08 12.24
CA TRP A 33 11.93 -1.24 10.83
C TRP A 33 10.77 -0.35 10.45
N LYS A 34 10.85 0.19 9.23
CA LYS A 34 9.73 0.78 8.52
C LYS A 34 9.41 -0.03 7.28
N TYR A 35 8.12 -0.26 7.06
CA TYR A 35 7.59 -0.88 5.85
C TYR A 35 6.51 0.00 5.23
N ASN A 36 6.59 0.20 3.92
CA ASN A 36 5.65 1.00 3.13
C ASN A 36 5.04 0.14 2.01
N TYR A 37 3.75 0.32 1.75
CA TYR A 37 3.10 -0.22 0.56
C TYR A 37 2.45 0.88 -0.29
N TRP A 38 3.02 1.07 -1.48
CA TRP A 38 2.48 1.90 -2.54
C TRP A 38 1.50 1.08 -3.37
N TRP A 39 0.20 1.31 -3.17
CA TRP A 39 -0.83 0.51 -3.84
C TRP A 39 -1.10 0.91 -5.28
N PHE A 40 -0.78 2.14 -5.67
CA PHE A 40 -1.26 2.74 -6.91
C PHE A 40 -0.45 2.25 -8.12
N ALA A 41 -1.14 1.98 -9.23
CA ALA A 41 -0.53 1.67 -10.52
C ALA A 41 -1.09 2.57 -11.64
N LYS A 42 -0.34 2.69 -12.73
CA LYS A 42 -0.75 3.28 -14.01
C LYS A 42 0.27 2.89 -15.08
N GLU A 43 0.12 3.39 -16.31
CA GLU A 43 1.16 3.23 -17.33
C GLU A 43 2.53 3.68 -16.81
N GLY A 44 3.50 2.76 -16.76
CA GLY A 44 4.84 2.98 -16.24
C GLY A 44 4.98 3.04 -14.72
N LEU A 45 3.95 2.66 -13.96
CA LEU A 45 4.00 2.61 -12.48
C LEU A 45 3.24 1.38 -11.98
N GLU A 46 3.91 0.55 -11.18
CA GLU A 46 3.32 -0.62 -10.56
C GLU A 46 3.25 -0.45 -9.03
N PRO A 47 2.35 -1.17 -8.33
CA PRO A 47 2.37 -1.21 -6.89
C PRO A 47 3.73 -1.70 -6.39
N ALA A 48 4.24 -1.09 -5.33
CA ALA A 48 5.57 -1.35 -4.83
C ALA A 48 5.59 -1.45 -3.30
N GLU A 49 6.57 -2.18 -2.78
CA GLU A 49 6.84 -2.29 -1.36
C GLU A 49 8.24 -1.76 -1.08
N GLU A 50 8.41 -1.16 0.09
CA GLU A 50 9.70 -0.68 0.56
C GLU A 50 9.92 -1.13 2.00
N LEU A 51 11.16 -1.46 2.32
CA LEU A 51 11.58 -1.86 3.66
C LEU A 51 12.86 -1.10 4.03
N PHE A 52 12.89 -0.51 5.21
CA PHE A 52 14.04 0.23 5.73
C PHE A 52 14.34 -0.24 7.15
N ASN A 53 15.64 -0.43 7.45
CA ASN A 53 16.12 -0.56 8.81
C ASN A 53 16.36 0.85 9.35
N THR A 54 15.43 1.38 10.13
CA THR A 54 15.51 2.76 10.65
C THR A 54 16.47 2.91 11.81
N GLU A 55 16.90 1.81 12.44
CA GLU A 55 17.94 1.82 13.47
C GLU A 55 19.33 2.01 12.85
N GLU A 56 19.61 1.33 11.73
CA GLU A 56 20.89 1.43 11.02
C GLU A 56 20.92 2.53 9.94
N ASP A 57 19.77 2.86 9.35
CA ASP A 57 19.60 3.84 8.27
C ASP A 57 18.45 4.80 8.59
N MET A 58 18.74 5.74 9.49
CA MET A 58 17.77 6.72 10.00
C MET A 58 17.20 7.66 8.91
N TYR A 59 17.86 7.75 7.75
CA TYR A 59 17.43 8.58 6.62
C TYR A 59 16.73 7.78 5.51
N GLU A 60 16.53 6.47 5.70
CA GLU A 60 15.79 5.61 4.77
C GLU A 60 16.39 5.64 3.34
N MET A 61 17.71 5.74 3.24
CA MET A 61 18.41 5.89 1.97
C MET A 61 18.48 4.57 1.17
N LYS A 62 18.36 3.42 1.84
CA LYS A 62 18.48 2.09 1.23
C LYS A 62 17.21 1.27 1.40
N ASN A 63 16.49 1.06 0.31
CA ASN A 63 15.39 0.09 0.27
C ASN A 63 15.94 -1.35 0.29
N LEU A 64 15.54 -2.11 1.31
CA LEU A 64 15.98 -3.48 1.60
C LEU A 64 15.01 -4.56 1.11
N ILE A 65 13.99 -4.20 0.31
CA ILE A 65 12.95 -5.15 -0.14
C ILE A 65 13.50 -6.39 -0.86
N SER A 66 14.63 -6.23 -1.58
CA SER A 66 15.29 -7.30 -2.34
C SER A 66 16.50 -7.91 -1.60
N ASP A 67 16.81 -7.45 -0.39
CA ASP A 67 17.94 -7.98 0.38
C ASP A 67 17.56 -9.33 1.02
N ALA A 68 18.26 -10.39 0.63
CA ALA A 68 18.02 -11.74 1.15
C ALA A 68 18.20 -11.82 2.68
N LYS A 69 19.07 -10.98 3.26
CA LYS A 69 19.29 -10.92 4.72
C LYS A 69 18.09 -10.35 5.47
N SER A 70 17.32 -9.48 4.81
CA SER A 70 16.17 -8.78 5.40
C SER A 70 14.86 -9.54 5.24
N LYS A 71 14.87 -10.76 4.67
CA LYS A 71 13.66 -11.54 4.38
C LYS A 71 12.78 -11.78 5.61
N ASN A 72 13.37 -12.14 6.75
CA ASN A 72 12.61 -12.37 7.98
C ASN A 72 11.96 -11.09 8.50
N ALA A 73 12.68 -9.96 8.44
CA ALA A 73 12.14 -8.65 8.81
C ALA A 73 11.00 -8.24 7.87
N LEU A 74 11.16 -8.47 6.56
CA LEU A 74 10.11 -8.21 5.56
C LEU A 74 8.82 -8.97 5.87
N GLU A 75 8.92 -10.27 6.12
CA GLU A 75 7.76 -11.12 6.43
C GLU A 75 7.07 -10.67 7.73
N ALA A 76 7.86 -10.32 8.76
CA ALA A 76 7.33 -9.82 10.02
C ALA A 76 6.62 -8.46 9.85
N MET A 77 7.18 -7.53 9.07
CA MET A 77 6.57 -6.22 8.82
C MET A 77 5.33 -6.31 7.94
N ARG A 78 5.30 -7.20 6.94
CA ARG A 78 4.09 -7.51 6.17
C ARG A 78 2.96 -8.04 7.04
N LYS A 79 3.26 -8.93 8.00
CA LYS A 79 2.28 -9.45 8.95
C LYS A 79 1.69 -8.33 9.81
N ARG A 80 2.54 -7.46 10.35
CA ARG A 80 2.10 -6.28 11.13
C ARG A 80 1.24 -5.33 10.29
N TYR A 81 1.60 -5.13 9.02
CA TYR A 81 0.79 -4.37 8.08
C TYR A 81 -0.61 -4.95 7.89
N ASP A 82 -0.71 -6.25 7.64
CA ASP A 82 -2.00 -6.91 7.45
C ASP A 82 -2.86 -6.85 8.72
N GLU A 83 -2.25 -6.95 9.90
CA GLU A 83 -2.91 -6.77 11.20
C GLU A 83 -3.46 -5.33 11.35
N GLN A 84 -2.67 -4.31 11.02
CA GLN A 84 -3.14 -2.92 11.03
C GLN A 84 -4.26 -2.68 10.01
N MET A 85 -4.19 -3.30 8.82
CA MET A 85 -5.25 -3.23 7.82
C MET A 85 -6.54 -3.91 8.29
N ALA A 86 -6.45 -5.03 9.00
CA ALA A 86 -7.61 -5.69 9.59
C ALA A 86 -8.27 -4.81 10.66
N LEU A 87 -7.47 -4.19 11.54
CA LEU A 87 -7.95 -3.24 12.53
C LEU A 87 -8.57 -2.00 11.88
N TYR A 88 -7.95 -1.47 10.83
CA TYR A 88 -8.48 -0.35 10.05
C TYR A 88 -9.86 -0.68 9.48
N LYS A 89 -9.99 -1.80 8.76
CA LYS A 89 -11.27 -2.25 8.19
C LYS A 89 -12.36 -2.42 9.23
N LYS A 90 -12.01 -2.88 10.45
CA LYS A 90 -12.96 -3.06 11.55
C LYS A 90 -13.44 -1.72 12.13
N ASN A 91 -12.56 -0.74 12.24
CA ASN A 91 -12.80 0.49 13.02
C ASN A 91 -13.01 1.74 12.16
N VAL A 92 -12.82 1.65 10.84
CA VAL A 92 -12.93 2.80 9.94
C VAL A 92 -14.34 3.38 9.96
N VAL A 93 -14.41 4.70 9.99
CA VAL A 93 -15.67 5.44 9.94
C VAL A 93 -16.27 5.40 8.53
N SER A 94 -17.60 5.37 8.45
CA SER A 94 -18.34 5.31 7.18
C SER A 94 -18.41 6.66 6.45
N TYR A 95 -18.00 7.76 7.08
CA TYR A 95 -18.06 9.11 6.54
C TYR A 95 -16.69 9.59 6.04
N ASN A 96 -16.67 10.74 5.34
CA ASN A 96 -15.47 11.38 4.77
C ASN A 96 -14.63 10.51 3.81
N GLY A 97 -15.19 9.38 3.35
CA GLY A 97 -14.56 8.54 2.33
C GLY A 97 -13.34 7.74 2.79
N TYR A 98 -13.13 7.59 4.11
CA TYR A 98 -12.00 6.80 4.62
C TYR A 98 -12.15 5.30 4.36
N ALA A 99 -13.38 4.77 4.37
CA ALA A 99 -13.65 3.35 4.16
C ALA A 99 -12.99 2.75 2.89
N LYS A 100 -12.83 3.54 1.82
CA LYS A 100 -12.20 3.07 0.57
C LYS A 100 -10.76 2.58 0.79
N TYR A 101 -10.03 3.17 1.73
CA TYR A 101 -8.63 2.80 1.98
C TYR A 101 -8.49 1.39 2.56
N GLY A 102 -9.56 0.82 3.11
CA GLY A 102 -9.61 -0.60 3.47
C GLY A 102 -9.36 -1.52 2.28
N GLU A 103 -9.77 -1.11 1.08
CA GLU A 103 -9.51 -1.83 -0.17
C GLU A 103 -8.23 -1.34 -0.85
N LEU A 104 -8.02 -0.03 -0.90
CA LEU A 104 -6.88 0.55 -1.63
C LEU A 104 -5.54 0.12 -1.04
N PHE A 105 -5.41 0.08 0.29
CA PHE A 105 -4.17 -0.30 0.97
C PHE A 105 -4.02 -1.82 1.18
N ASP A 106 -5.04 -2.62 0.87
CA ASP A 106 -4.90 -4.07 0.99
C ASP A 106 -3.94 -4.61 -0.08
N ARG A 107 -2.77 -5.09 0.34
CA ARG A 107 -1.74 -5.65 -0.55
C ARG A 107 -2.15 -6.99 -1.18
N ASN A 108 -3.14 -7.68 -0.61
CA ASN A 108 -3.64 -8.97 -1.11
C ASN A 108 -4.72 -8.81 -2.18
N ILE A 109 -5.22 -7.59 -2.40
CA ILE A 109 -6.15 -7.28 -3.48
C ILE A 109 -5.33 -6.86 -4.71
N PRO A 110 -5.39 -7.60 -5.83
CA PRO A 110 -4.75 -7.18 -7.07
C PRO A 110 -5.18 -5.78 -7.46
N TRP A 111 -4.24 -4.90 -7.84
CA TRP A 111 -4.54 -3.50 -8.11
C TRP A 111 -5.70 -3.28 -9.10
N ARG A 112 -5.81 -4.11 -10.15
CA ARG A 112 -6.89 -4.04 -11.14
C ARG A 112 -8.30 -4.25 -10.57
N LYS A 113 -8.40 -4.86 -9.39
CA LYS A 113 -9.66 -5.07 -8.66
C LYS A 113 -9.98 -3.93 -7.70
N LYS A 114 -9.03 -3.04 -7.41
CA LYS A 114 -9.20 -1.92 -6.48
C LYS A 114 -10.13 -0.86 -7.06
N ASN A 115 -11.14 -0.50 -6.30
CA ASN A 115 -12.14 0.48 -6.68
C ASN A 115 -11.71 1.90 -6.29
N PHE A 116 -11.05 2.59 -7.22
CA PHE A 116 -10.74 4.03 -7.11
C PHE A 116 -11.32 4.79 -8.31
N SER A 117 -11.49 6.11 -8.16
CA SER A 117 -12.00 6.95 -9.25
C SER A 117 -10.95 7.02 -10.37
N ARG A 118 -11.03 6.07 -11.31
CA ARG A 118 -10.34 6.14 -12.59
C ARG A 118 -10.96 7.28 -13.37
N ASN A 119 -10.44 8.49 -13.20
CA ASN A 119 -10.76 9.59 -14.10
C ASN A 119 -10.53 9.07 -15.52
N LYS A 120 -11.59 9.04 -16.33
CA LYS A 120 -11.59 8.58 -17.72
C LYS A 120 -10.80 9.57 -18.59
N SER A 121 -9.49 9.63 -18.42
CA SER A 121 -8.59 10.27 -19.38
C SER A 121 -7.95 9.20 -20.26
N GLY A 122 -8.56 8.99 -21.43
CA GLY A 122 -7.85 8.61 -22.65
C GLY A 122 -7.53 7.14 -22.95
N SER A 123 -7.27 6.26 -21.98
CA SER A 123 -6.68 4.94 -22.27
C SER A 123 -7.66 3.76 -22.43
N ASP A 124 -8.90 3.86 -21.93
CA ASP A 124 -9.91 2.77 -22.01
C ASP A 124 -10.56 2.59 -23.41
N LYS A 125 -9.96 3.12 -24.48
CA LYS A 125 -10.41 2.89 -25.86
C LYS A 125 -9.82 1.63 -26.50
N SER A 126 -8.75 1.04 -25.95
CA SER A 126 -8.17 -0.19 -26.51
C SER A 126 -9.07 -1.42 -26.29
N ASP A 127 -9.62 -1.61 -25.09
CA ASP A 127 -10.43 -2.79 -24.73
C ASP A 127 -11.81 -2.85 -25.42
N LYS A 128 -12.37 -1.70 -25.83
CA LYS A 128 -13.62 -1.68 -26.62
C LYS A 128 -13.39 -1.99 -28.10
N SER A 129 -12.18 -1.81 -28.62
CA SER A 129 -11.88 -2.09 -30.03
C SER A 129 -11.73 -3.59 -30.30
N ASP A 130 -11.16 -4.34 -29.34
CA ASP A 130 -11.01 -5.79 -29.44
C ASP A 130 -12.33 -6.55 -29.31
N LYS A 131 -13.25 -6.08 -28.47
CA LYS A 131 -14.63 -6.63 -28.42
C LYS A 131 -15.42 -6.37 -29.70
N LYS A 132 -15.15 -5.27 -30.42
CA LYS A 132 -15.84 -4.96 -31.69
C LYS A 132 -15.25 -5.74 -32.88
N LYS A 133 -13.95 -6.02 -32.89
CA LYS A 133 -13.31 -6.90 -33.90
C LYS A 133 -13.78 -8.35 -33.78
N LYS A 134 -13.88 -8.91 -32.56
CA LYS A 134 -14.39 -10.28 -32.35
C LYS A 134 -15.85 -10.48 -32.75
N LYS A 135 -16.67 -9.41 -32.75
CA LYS A 135 -18.07 -9.49 -33.19
C LYS A 135 -18.23 -9.41 -34.71
N LYS A 136 -17.31 -8.75 -35.43
CA LYS A 136 -17.32 -8.66 -36.90
C LYS A 136 -16.73 -9.88 -37.61
N SER A 137 -15.98 -10.74 -36.93
CA SER A 137 -15.43 -11.98 -37.52
C SER A 137 -16.33 -13.21 -37.31
N LYS A 138 -17.55 -13.02 -36.79
CA LYS A 138 -18.53 -14.08 -36.50
C LYS A 138 -19.86 -13.89 -37.26
N THR A 139 -19.84 -13.10 -38.34
CA THR A 139 -20.93 -12.93 -39.30
C THR A 139 -20.30 -12.89 -40.68
#